data_AF-A0A7X4BF00-F1
#
_entry.id   AF-A0A7X4BF00-F1
#
_cell.length_a   1.000
_cell.length_b   1.000
_cell.length_c   1.000
_cell.angle_alpha   90.00
_cell.angle_beta   90.00
_cell.angle_gamma   90.00
#
_symmetry.space_group_name_H-M   'P 1'
#
loop_
_entity.id
_entity.type
_entity.pdbx_description
1 polymer ?
#
loop_
_entity_poly.entity_id
_entity_poly.type
_entity_poly.pdbx_seq_one_letter_code
_entity_poly.pdbx_strand_id
1 'polypeptide(L)'
;MNTLHRFGGRAPWRWGLILTTSILASPIPQQRVLFLWGGVDAEGTPHLDPAFVLEASASLPRNEGAHRITVRDAEDSELFTLSFDMPVVADGDGSSSFVFAVPVREGWADALASITLSGPGGSFKLDRNTDRPMAILRNPESGQIRQIMRDLPPGPAGREAAERMGTEKGFEVLFSRGIPDPADWAR
;
A
#
# COMPACT_ATOMS: atom_id res chain seq x y z
N MET A 1 -39.06 20.84 -56.14
CA MET A 1 -40.22 19.96 -56.41
C MET A 1 -39.70 18.58 -56.78
N ASN A 2 -40.13 17.55 -56.03
CA ASN A 2 -40.37 16.13 -56.39
C ASN A 2 -39.46 15.46 -57.45
N THR A 3 -38.81 14.31 -57.21
CA THR A 3 -39.46 12.99 -57.00
C THR A 3 -38.42 11.90 -56.62
N LEU A 4 -38.88 10.94 -55.78
CA LEU A 4 -38.28 9.68 -55.30
C LEU A 4 -37.83 8.67 -56.38
N HIS A 5 -36.93 7.74 -56.02
CA HIS A 5 -37.11 6.26 -55.94
C HIS A 5 -35.74 5.58 -55.62
N ARG A 6 -35.49 5.12 -54.39
CA ARG A 6 -35.68 3.76 -53.81
C ARG A 6 -34.78 2.67 -54.41
N PHE A 7 -33.95 2.06 -53.54
CA PHE A 7 -33.58 0.64 -53.34
C PHE A 7 -32.23 0.65 -52.57
N GLY A 8 -31.94 -0.08 -51.51
CA GLY A 8 -32.54 -1.22 -50.83
C GLY A 8 -31.37 -2.02 -50.25
N GLY A 9 -31.20 -2.05 -48.92
CA GLY A 9 -30.09 -2.74 -48.26
C GLY A 9 -30.40 -3.04 -46.79
N ARG A 10 -30.41 -4.33 -46.46
CA ARG A 10 -30.87 -4.96 -45.21
C ARG A 10 -30.10 -4.55 -43.94
N ALA A 11 -30.81 -4.47 -42.81
CA ALA A 11 -30.27 -4.77 -41.48
C ALA A 11 -31.36 -5.39 -40.58
N PRO A 12 -31.21 -6.65 -40.13
CA PRO A 12 -31.73 -7.13 -38.85
C PRO A 12 -30.67 -6.76 -37.76
N TRP A 13 -30.96 -6.44 -36.51
CA TRP A 13 -31.66 -7.21 -35.49
C TRP A 13 -32.04 -6.28 -34.32
N ARG A 14 -33.20 -6.53 -33.71
CA ARG A 14 -33.61 -6.00 -32.40
C ARG A 14 -32.85 -6.73 -31.30
N TRP A 15 -32.30 -6.00 -30.34
CA TRP A 15 -32.06 -6.42 -28.95
C TRP A 15 -32.68 -5.28 -28.12
N GLY A 16 -33.66 -5.49 -27.24
CA GLY A 16 -33.57 -6.36 -26.08
C GLY A 16 -33.08 -5.52 -24.90
N LEU A 17 -33.99 -4.74 -24.31
CA LEU A 17 -33.77 -4.02 -23.05
C LEU A 17 -33.62 -5.03 -21.88
N ILE A 18 -33.08 -4.51 -20.76
CA ILE A 18 -33.06 -5.03 -19.37
C ILE A 18 -31.76 -5.83 -19.07
N LEU A 19 -30.84 -5.47 -18.15
CA LEU A 19 -30.87 -4.70 -16.90
C LEU A 19 -29.64 -3.77 -16.80
N THR A 20 -29.85 -2.48 -16.54
CA THR A 20 -28.80 -1.66 -15.93
C THR A 20 -28.81 -1.95 -14.44
N THR A 21 -28.08 -2.98 -14.01
CA THR A 21 -27.66 -3.03 -12.61
C THR A 21 -26.59 -1.95 -12.47
N SER A 22 -27.00 -0.73 -12.15
CA SER A 22 -26.10 0.21 -11.51
C SER A 22 -25.68 -0.44 -10.20
N ILE A 23 -24.55 -1.15 -10.22
CA ILE A 23 -23.77 -1.33 -9.01
C ILE A 23 -23.37 0.11 -8.68
N LEU A 24 -24.13 0.76 -7.80
CA LEU A 24 -23.58 1.86 -7.03
C LEU A 24 -22.39 1.24 -6.30
N ALA A 25 -21.20 1.36 -6.89
CA ALA A 25 -19.97 1.06 -6.18
C ALA A 25 -20.04 1.96 -4.95
N SER A 26 -20.38 1.39 -3.80
CA SER A 26 -20.32 2.13 -2.56
C SER A 26 -18.89 2.61 -2.46
N PRO A 27 -18.64 3.92 -2.26
CA PRO A 27 -17.29 4.41 -2.10
C PRO A 27 -16.67 3.59 -0.97
N ILE A 28 -15.59 2.87 -1.26
CA ILE A 28 -14.88 2.11 -0.24
C ILE A 28 -14.38 3.16 0.76
N PRO A 29 -14.72 3.04 2.06
CA PRO A 29 -14.42 4.08 3.03
C PRO A 29 -12.90 4.25 3.12
N GLN A 30 -12.47 5.44 2.72
CA GLN A 30 -11.09 5.89 2.92
C GLN A 30 -10.92 6.22 4.40
N GLN A 31 -9.88 5.64 5.00
CA GLN A 31 -9.53 5.89 6.39
C GLN A 31 -8.00 5.90 6.52
N ARG A 32 -7.53 6.40 7.66
CA ARG A 32 -6.12 6.36 7.98
C ARG A 32 -5.66 4.92 8.19
N VAL A 33 -4.67 4.51 7.41
CA VAL A 33 -4.09 3.18 7.49
C VAL A 33 -2.57 3.26 7.67
N LEU A 34 -2.03 2.31 8.42
CA LEU A 34 -0.63 1.97 8.42
C LEU A 34 -0.40 1.00 7.25
N PHE A 35 0.30 1.48 6.23
CA PHE A 35 0.69 0.72 5.06
C PHE A 35 1.96 -0.07 5.36
N LEU A 36 1.85 -1.39 5.28
CA LEU A 36 2.89 -2.36 5.61
C LEU A 36 3.24 -3.16 4.37
N TRP A 37 4.53 -3.23 4.06
CA TRP A 37 5.08 -4.05 3.00
C TRP A 37 6.28 -4.81 3.56
N GLY A 38 6.34 -6.09 3.29
CA GLY A 38 7.56 -6.86 3.38
C GLY A 38 7.44 -8.15 2.62
N GLY A 39 8.23 -9.13 3.03
CA GLY A 39 8.27 -10.41 2.36
C GLY A 39 9.29 -11.34 2.95
N VAL A 40 9.58 -12.36 2.16
CA VAL A 40 10.66 -13.32 2.40
C VAL A 40 11.50 -13.34 1.13
N ASP A 41 12.82 -13.23 1.25
CA ASP A 41 13.74 -13.35 0.11
C ASP A 41 13.90 -14.81 -0.36
N ALA A 42 14.70 -15.02 -1.39
CA ALA A 42 14.92 -16.35 -1.98
C ALA A 42 15.58 -17.32 -0.99
N GLU A 43 16.31 -16.81 -0.01
CA GLU A 43 16.96 -17.57 1.06
C GLU A 43 16.01 -17.91 2.22
N GLY A 44 14.77 -17.42 2.20
CA GLY A 44 13.81 -17.65 3.26
C GLY A 44 13.89 -16.61 4.40
N THR A 45 14.64 -15.53 4.25
CA THR A 45 14.83 -14.51 5.29
C THR A 45 13.71 -13.48 5.24
N PRO A 46 12.99 -13.24 6.36
CA PRO A 46 11.96 -12.20 6.41
C PRO A 46 12.58 -10.80 6.33
N HIS A 47 11.86 -9.89 5.69
CA HIS A 47 12.22 -8.47 5.65
C HIS A 47 10.96 -7.59 5.67
N LEU A 48 11.12 -6.35 6.13
CA LEU A 48 10.11 -5.29 6.06
C LEU A 48 10.69 -4.07 5.34
N ASP A 49 9.93 -3.52 4.40
CA ASP A 49 10.16 -2.19 3.85
C ASP A 49 9.68 -1.12 4.85
N PRO A 50 10.20 0.13 4.78
CA PRO A 50 9.65 1.23 5.56
C PRO A 50 8.14 1.36 5.41
N ALA A 51 7.46 1.55 6.54
CA ALA A 51 6.02 1.73 6.65
C ALA A 51 5.61 3.20 6.48
N PHE A 52 4.37 3.41 6.06
CA PHE A 52 3.80 4.72 5.79
C PHE A 52 2.40 4.86 6.39
N VAL A 53 2.01 6.08 6.75
CA VAL A 53 0.62 6.41 7.04
C VAL A 53 0.00 7.06 5.81
N LEU A 54 -1.18 6.60 5.41
CA LEU A 54 -1.90 7.14 4.26
C LEU A 54 -3.41 6.97 4.42
N GLU A 55 -4.17 7.75 3.66
CA GLU A 55 -5.63 7.60 3.55
C GLU A 55 -5.94 6.58 2.46
N ALA A 56 -6.40 5.40 2.86
CA ALA A 56 -6.80 4.34 1.94
C ALA A 56 -7.85 3.43 2.55
N SER A 57 -8.41 2.58 1.70
CA SER A 57 -9.24 1.48 2.14
C SER A 57 -8.40 0.43 2.86
N ALA A 58 -8.92 -0.09 3.97
CA ALA A 58 -8.27 -1.16 4.71
C ALA A 58 -8.16 -2.44 3.87
N SER A 59 -7.02 -3.12 3.97
CA SER A 59 -6.75 -4.38 3.27
C SER A 59 -5.92 -5.27 4.20
N LEU A 60 -6.61 -6.20 4.86
CA LEU A 60 -6.05 -7.18 5.79
C LEU A 60 -5.85 -8.53 5.09
N PRO A 61 -4.98 -9.41 5.61
CA PRO A 61 -4.86 -10.77 5.09
C PRO A 61 -6.21 -11.50 5.13
N ARG A 62 -6.45 -12.37 4.14
CA ARG A 62 -7.69 -13.15 4.04
C ARG A 62 -7.66 -14.43 4.88
N ASN A 63 -6.47 -15.00 5.04
CA ASN A 63 -6.24 -16.27 5.71
C ASN A 63 -5.22 -16.04 6.82
N GLU A 64 -5.46 -16.64 7.98
CA GLU A 64 -4.45 -16.77 9.03
C GLU A 64 -3.37 -17.77 8.59
N GLY A 65 -2.16 -17.66 9.14
CA GLY A 65 -1.05 -18.49 8.72
C GLY A 65 0.18 -18.38 9.59
N ALA A 66 1.28 -18.99 9.10
CA ALA A 66 2.52 -19.15 9.86
C ALA A 66 3.32 -17.86 10.06
N HIS A 67 3.01 -16.80 9.30
CA HIS A 67 3.65 -15.50 9.46
C HIS A 67 2.84 -14.62 10.39
N ARG A 68 3.53 -13.74 11.11
CA ARG A 68 2.91 -12.80 12.04
C ARG A 68 3.60 -11.45 12.00
N ILE A 69 2.80 -10.39 11.87
CA ILE A 69 3.26 -9.02 12.13
C ILE A 69 2.77 -8.62 13.51
N THR A 70 3.69 -8.12 14.34
CA THR A 70 3.39 -7.56 15.66
C THR A 70 3.83 -6.10 15.70
N VAL A 71 2.93 -5.23 16.11
CA VAL A 71 3.14 -3.80 16.27
C VAL A 71 3.25 -3.53 17.77
N ARG A 72 4.33 -2.87 18.20
CA ARG A 72 4.61 -2.63 19.62
C ARG A 72 4.90 -1.17 19.93
N ASP A 73 4.62 -0.79 21.16
CA ASP A 73 5.00 0.50 21.71
C ASP A 73 6.44 0.52 22.27
N ALA A 74 6.82 1.66 22.85
CA ALA A 74 8.16 1.87 23.40
C ALA A 74 8.46 1.03 24.65
N GLU A 75 7.43 0.50 25.32
CA GLU A 75 7.55 -0.39 26.47
C GLU A 75 7.52 -1.87 26.05
N ASP A 76 7.57 -2.15 24.73
CA ASP A 76 7.43 -3.48 24.12
C ASP A 76 6.05 -4.11 24.31
N SER A 77 5.04 -3.32 24.68
CA SER A 77 3.66 -3.79 24.78
C SER A 77 3.03 -3.90 23.38
N GLU A 78 2.22 -4.93 23.18
CA GLU A 78 1.56 -5.19 21.89
C GLU A 78 0.41 -4.20 21.66
N LEU A 79 0.53 -3.41 20.59
CA LEU A 79 -0.54 -2.53 20.09
C LEU A 79 -1.47 -3.28 19.13
N PHE A 80 -0.90 -4.20 18.35
CA PHE A 80 -1.62 -4.99 17.35
C PHE A 80 -0.83 -6.21 16.92
N THR A 81 -1.54 -7.27 16.56
CA THR A 81 -0.96 -8.42 15.90
C THR A 81 -1.87 -8.91 14.77
N LEU A 82 -1.26 -9.38 13.69
CA LEU A 82 -1.96 -10.03 12.58
C LEU A 82 -1.16 -11.26 12.15
N SER A 83 -1.85 -12.37 11.93
CA SER A 83 -1.27 -13.60 11.40
C SER A 83 -1.75 -13.84 9.96
N PHE A 84 -0.88 -14.37 9.11
CA PHE A 84 -1.17 -14.56 7.70
C PHE A 84 -0.32 -15.63 7.04
N ASP A 85 -0.84 -16.20 5.96
CA ASP A 85 -0.03 -16.97 5.02
C ASP A 85 0.59 -16.06 3.98
N MET A 86 1.87 -16.28 3.71
CA MET A 86 2.60 -15.48 2.74
C MET A 86 2.05 -15.74 1.33
N PRO A 87 1.63 -14.70 0.59
CA PRO A 87 1.14 -14.90 -0.77
C PRO A 87 2.22 -15.53 -1.66
N VAL A 88 1.90 -16.67 -2.26
CA VAL A 88 2.80 -17.34 -3.21
C VAL A 88 2.67 -16.66 -4.57
N VAL A 89 3.78 -16.20 -5.13
CA VAL A 89 3.84 -15.68 -6.49
C VAL A 89 4.20 -16.84 -7.42
N ALA A 90 3.31 -17.18 -8.36
CA ALA A 90 3.42 -18.39 -9.19
C ALA A 90 4.71 -18.47 -10.02
N ASP A 91 5.29 -17.34 -10.40
CA ASP A 91 6.51 -17.23 -11.22
C ASP A 91 7.66 -16.53 -10.47
N GLY A 92 7.68 -16.60 -9.13
CA GLY A 92 8.71 -15.97 -8.30
C GLY A 92 10.07 -16.70 -8.39
N ASP A 93 11.14 -15.97 -8.09
CA ASP A 93 12.52 -16.47 -7.92
C ASP A 93 12.74 -17.25 -6.60
N GLY A 94 11.65 -17.68 -5.96
CA GLY A 94 11.63 -18.20 -4.59
C GLY A 94 11.31 -17.13 -3.53
N SER A 95 11.36 -15.84 -3.87
CA SER A 95 10.89 -14.77 -2.98
C SER A 95 9.37 -14.66 -2.96
N SER A 96 8.86 -14.04 -1.89
CA SER A 96 7.44 -13.76 -1.72
C SER A 96 7.26 -12.41 -1.04
N SER A 97 6.12 -11.76 -1.28
CA SER A 97 5.86 -10.44 -0.72
C SER A 97 4.39 -10.26 -0.35
N PHE A 98 4.14 -9.35 0.58
CA PHE A 98 2.81 -8.95 0.99
C PHE A 98 2.72 -7.42 1.04
N VAL A 99 1.49 -6.93 0.92
CA VAL A 99 1.15 -5.53 1.16
C VAL A 99 -0.17 -5.49 1.92
N PHE A 100 -0.18 -4.83 3.07
CA PHE A 100 -1.37 -4.65 3.90
C PHE A 100 -1.60 -3.17 4.22
N ALA A 101 -2.87 -2.81 4.33
CA ALA A 101 -3.33 -1.51 4.78
C ALA A 101 -4.10 -1.72 6.09
N VAL A 102 -3.43 -1.55 7.22
CA VAL A 102 -3.97 -1.82 8.55
C VAL A 102 -4.64 -0.55 9.10
N PRO A 103 -5.93 -0.58 9.47
CA PRO A 103 -6.58 0.56 10.11
C PRO A 103 -5.82 1.06 11.33
N VAL A 104 -5.54 2.36 11.35
CA VAL A 104 -4.91 3.00 12.51
C VAL A 104 -5.93 3.12 13.64
N ARG A 105 -5.48 2.86 14.88
CA ARG A 105 -6.28 3.08 16.09
C ARG A 105 -5.82 4.34 16.81
N GLU A 106 -6.71 4.91 17.60
CA GLU A 106 -6.39 6.05 18.46
C GLU A 106 -5.19 5.76 19.37
N GLY A 107 -4.29 6.74 19.53
CA GLY A 107 -3.08 6.62 20.35
C GLY A 107 -1.85 6.01 19.66
N TRP A 108 -1.98 5.43 18.45
CA TRP A 108 -0.84 4.81 17.78
C TRP A 108 0.24 5.79 17.33
N ALA A 109 -0.14 7.01 16.95
CA ALA A 109 0.78 8.01 16.43
C ALA A 109 1.96 8.28 17.37
N ASP A 110 1.69 8.30 18.68
CA ASP A 110 2.69 8.56 19.71
C ASP A 110 3.27 7.26 20.29
N ALA A 111 2.47 6.19 20.34
CA ALA A 111 2.88 4.94 20.97
C ALA A 111 3.77 4.07 20.08
N LEU A 112 3.58 4.05 18.75
CA LEU A 112 4.27 3.12 17.85
C LEU A 112 5.79 3.27 17.94
N ALA A 113 6.47 2.17 18.30
CA ALA A 113 7.93 2.14 18.40
C ALA A 113 8.58 1.07 17.54
N SER A 114 7.90 -0.05 17.27
CA SER A 114 8.45 -1.06 16.35
C SER A 114 7.40 -1.96 15.70
N ILE A 115 7.78 -2.55 14.58
CA ILE A 115 7.00 -3.53 13.83
C ILE A 115 7.88 -4.75 13.62
N THR A 116 7.41 -5.93 14.00
CA THR A 116 8.16 -7.19 13.85
C THR A 116 7.42 -8.12 12.93
N LEU A 117 8.06 -8.56 11.85
CA LEU A 117 7.63 -9.69 11.04
C LEU A 117 8.31 -10.96 11.57
N SER A 118 7.55 -12.02 11.81
CA SER A 118 8.05 -13.31 12.27
C SER A 118 7.43 -14.44 11.46
N GLY A 119 8.16 -15.55 11.30
CA GLY A 119 7.71 -16.72 10.56
C GLY A 119 8.75 -17.85 10.59
N PRO A 120 8.59 -18.90 9.76
CA PRO A 120 9.48 -20.05 9.74
C PRO A 120 10.96 -19.72 9.49
N GLY A 121 11.24 -18.66 8.74
CA GLY A 121 12.59 -18.17 8.44
C GLY A 121 13.21 -17.26 9.50
N GLY A 122 12.57 -17.09 10.66
CA GLY A 122 13.02 -16.22 11.74
C GLY A 122 12.19 -14.96 11.88
N SER A 123 12.83 -13.86 12.27
CA SER A 123 12.14 -12.59 12.50
C SER A 123 12.94 -11.38 12.05
N PHE A 124 12.24 -10.36 11.56
CA PHE A 124 12.79 -9.07 11.20
C PHE A 124 12.06 -7.97 11.98
N LYS A 125 12.83 -7.09 12.63
CA LYS A 125 12.29 -5.95 13.37
C LYS A 125 12.59 -4.65 12.60
N LEU A 126 11.56 -3.87 12.38
CA LEU A 126 11.61 -2.53 11.83
C LEU A 126 11.34 -1.51 12.95
N ASP A 127 12.23 -0.54 13.08
CA ASP A 127 12.10 0.61 14.00
C ASP A 127 12.27 1.92 13.22
N ARG A 128 12.62 3.04 13.90
CA ARG A 128 12.76 4.36 13.25
C ARG A 128 14.08 4.57 12.49
N ASN A 129 15.03 3.64 12.58
CA ASN A 129 16.40 3.89 12.13
C ASN A 129 16.92 2.82 11.16
N THR A 130 16.16 2.52 10.09
CA THR A 130 16.69 1.70 9.01
C THR A 130 17.64 2.49 8.12
N ASP A 131 18.68 1.82 7.64
CA ASP A 131 19.65 2.35 6.68
C ASP A 131 19.12 2.39 5.24
N ARG A 132 17.88 1.90 5.02
CA ARG A 132 17.23 1.78 3.71
C ARG A 132 15.97 2.65 3.67
N PRO A 133 16.11 3.98 3.50
CA PRO A 133 14.95 4.86 3.42
C PRO A 133 14.14 4.59 2.15
N MET A 134 12.83 4.77 2.26
CA MET A 134 11.90 4.66 1.15
C MET A 134 11.09 5.95 1.03
N ALA A 135 10.68 6.27 -0.19
CA ALA A 135 9.72 7.33 -0.42
C ALA A 135 8.65 6.94 -1.44
N ILE A 136 7.46 7.51 -1.26
CA ILE A 136 6.31 7.35 -2.14
C ILE A 136 5.99 8.72 -2.74
N LEU A 137 5.98 8.79 -4.07
CA LEU A 137 5.42 9.92 -4.81
C LEU A 137 3.95 9.62 -5.09
N ARG A 138 3.06 10.51 -4.67
CA ARG A 138 1.62 10.37 -4.93
C ARG A 138 1.01 11.66 -5.46
N ASN A 139 -0.09 11.52 -6.18
CA ASN A 139 -0.92 12.66 -6.55
C ASN A 139 -1.61 13.20 -5.28
N PRO A 140 -1.44 14.48 -4.93
CA PRO A 140 -2.01 15.05 -3.71
C PRO A 140 -3.55 15.14 -3.74
N GLU A 141 -4.16 15.23 -4.93
CA GLU A 141 -5.61 15.33 -5.09
C GLU A 141 -6.30 13.97 -5.05
N SER A 142 -5.73 12.97 -5.72
CA SER A 142 -6.36 11.64 -5.84
C SER A 142 -5.81 10.60 -4.87
N GLY A 143 -4.70 10.87 -4.19
CA GLY A 143 -3.98 9.91 -3.36
C GLY A 143 -3.29 8.80 -4.16
N GLN A 144 -3.37 8.82 -5.49
CA GLN A 144 -2.81 7.76 -6.33
C GLN A 144 -1.28 7.72 -6.23
N ILE A 145 -0.73 6.57 -5.83
CA ILE A 145 0.71 6.30 -5.86
C ILE A 145 1.18 6.30 -7.31
N ARG A 146 2.19 7.12 -7.60
CA ARG A 146 2.81 7.23 -8.92
C ARG A 146 4.15 6.52 -8.98
N GLN A 147 4.91 6.57 -7.89
CA GLN A 147 6.24 5.97 -7.82
C GLN A 147 6.60 5.61 -6.38
N ILE A 148 7.36 4.53 -6.23
CA ILE A 148 7.98 4.12 -4.97
C ILE A 148 9.49 4.06 -5.20
N MET A 149 10.26 4.66 -4.29
CA MET A 149 11.72 4.79 -4.37
C MET A 149 12.34 4.09 -3.17
N ARG A 150 13.13 3.04 -3.39
CA ARG A 150 13.73 2.19 -2.33
C ARG A 150 15.25 2.33 -2.18
N ASP A 151 15.91 2.82 -3.21
CA ASP A 151 17.38 2.96 -3.25
C ASP A 151 17.80 4.41 -3.03
N LEU A 152 17.17 5.05 -2.03
CA LEU A 152 17.49 6.42 -1.69
C LEU A 152 18.78 6.47 -0.85
N PRO A 153 19.61 7.52 -1.01
CA PRO A 153 20.75 7.75 -0.14
C PRO A 153 20.31 7.74 1.34
N PRO A 154 21.11 7.15 2.25
CA PRO A 154 20.80 7.19 3.67
C PRO A 154 20.87 8.64 4.21
N GLY A 155 20.18 8.88 5.33
CA GLY A 155 20.20 10.17 6.01
C GLY A 155 19.41 11.29 5.29
N PRO A 156 19.73 12.56 5.58
CA PRO A 156 18.97 13.71 5.05
C PRO A 156 18.98 13.81 3.52
N ALA A 157 20.07 13.37 2.87
CA ALA A 157 20.23 13.44 1.43
C ALA A 157 19.16 12.64 0.66
N GLY A 158 18.70 11.51 1.21
CA GLY A 158 17.62 10.73 0.59
C GLY A 158 16.30 11.48 0.55
N ARG A 159 15.98 12.21 1.63
CA ARG A 159 14.77 13.02 1.72
C ARG A 159 14.82 14.18 0.74
N GLU A 160 15.92 14.92 0.71
CA GLU A 160 16.10 16.04 -0.23
C GLU A 160 16.03 15.59 -1.69
N ALA A 161 16.59 14.42 -2.02
CA ALA A 161 16.49 13.84 -3.35
C ALA A 161 15.04 13.50 -3.71
N ALA A 162 14.30 12.88 -2.79
CA ALA A 162 12.90 12.53 -2.99
C ALA A 162 12.02 13.78 -3.16
N GLU A 163 12.18 14.78 -2.28
CA GLU A 163 11.44 16.05 -2.31
C GLU A 163 11.68 16.81 -3.62
N ARG A 164 12.93 16.89 -4.09
CA ARG A 164 13.25 17.52 -5.38
C ARG A 164 12.48 16.88 -6.53
N MET A 165 12.46 15.55 -6.59
CA MET A 165 11.71 14.81 -7.63
C MET A 165 10.19 15.03 -7.52
N GLY A 166 9.65 15.15 -6.31
CA GLY A 166 8.23 15.40 -6.09
C GLY A 166 7.83 16.80 -6.54
N THR A 167 8.56 17.83 -6.12
CA THR A 167 8.28 19.23 -6.46
C THR A 167 8.34 19.47 -7.97
N GLU A 168 9.36 18.96 -8.66
CA GLU A 168 9.50 19.08 -10.12
C GLU A 168 8.30 18.49 -10.88
N LYS A 169 7.62 17.50 -10.29
CA LYS A 169 6.52 16.76 -10.92
C LYS A 169 5.15 17.08 -10.34
N GLY A 170 5.05 18.03 -9.40
CA GLY A 170 3.81 18.36 -8.71
C GLY A 170 3.22 17.21 -7.87
N PHE A 171 4.07 16.32 -7.38
CA PHE A 171 3.66 15.19 -6.53
C PHE A 171 4.00 15.45 -5.06
N GLU A 172 3.14 14.95 -4.19
CA GLU A 172 3.43 14.86 -2.77
C GLU A 172 4.44 13.74 -2.51
N VAL A 173 5.38 13.99 -1.61
CA VAL A 173 6.38 13.03 -1.17
C VAL A 173 6.08 12.58 0.25
N LEU A 174 5.87 11.28 0.41
CA LEU A 174 5.91 10.61 1.71
C LEU A 174 7.28 9.97 1.84
N PHE A 175 8.00 10.23 2.93
CA PHE A 175 9.35 9.71 3.15
C PHE A 175 9.39 8.97 4.48
N SER A 176 9.96 7.77 4.50
CA SER A 176 10.07 6.95 5.71
C SER A 176 11.44 6.30 5.81
N ARG A 177 11.96 6.23 7.04
CA ARG A 177 13.21 5.55 7.41
C ARG A 177 12.95 4.30 8.25
N GLY A 178 11.74 3.76 8.18
CA GLY A 178 11.33 2.58 8.92
C GLY A 178 9.88 2.72 9.35
N ILE A 179 9.61 2.95 10.63
CA ILE A 179 8.25 3.30 11.05
C ILE A 179 7.98 4.81 10.86
N PRO A 180 6.71 5.22 10.65
CA PRO A 180 6.33 6.63 10.50
C PRO A 180 6.66 7.47 11.75
N ASP A 181 7.12 8.70 11.55
CA ASP A 181 7.34 9.66 12.64
C ASP A 181 6.00 10.24 13.11
N PRO A 182 5.84 10.67 14.37
CA PRO A 182 4.59 11.25 14.88
C PRO A 182 4.03 12.39 14.00
N ALA A 183 4.91 13.19 13.38
CA ALA A 183 4.52 14.27 12.47
C ALA A 183 3.84 13.77 11.17
N ASP A 184 4.11 12.53 10.74
CA ASP A 184 3.51 11.96 9.52
C ASP A 184 2.04 11.58 9.73
N TRP A 185 1.60 11.43 10.99
CA TRP A 185 0.22 11.11 11.36
C TRP A 185 -0.70 12.33 11.41
N ALA A 186 -0.14 13.53 11.48
CA ALA A 186 -0.91 14.78 11.60
C ALA A 186 -1.35 15.35 10.23
N ARG A 187 -0.97 14.68 9.14
CA ARG A 187 -1.22 15.13 7.76
C ARG A 187 -2.61 14.78 7.25
#